data_AF-A0A3P7LSL6-F1
#
_entry.id   AF-A0A3P7LSL6-F1
#
_cell.length_a   1.000
_cell.length_b   1.000
_cell.length_c   1.000
_cell.angle_alpha   90.00
_cell.angle_beta   90.00
_cell.angle_gamma   90.00
#
_symmetry.space_group_name_H-M   'P 1'
#
loop_
_entity.id
_entity.type
_entity.pdbx_description
1 polymer ?
#
loop_
_entity_poly.entity_id
_entity_poly.type
_entity_poly.pdbx_seq_one_letter_code
_entity_poly.pdbx_strand_id
1 'polypeptide(L)'
;MFLGFKDCQVLREKLKQKPNCYFFTGLLRFILERAKKDSSVISLEMPKLRPPGGTIIVYDCHGIDQNRILHNDGYRWGRSKGVKLIQSVGNKLLRTYHFLYSPTNPAGDPSFKKYRFSLKGENYGLMVMHYLGDEKRAAEVSARCMRNSDQMAGVDFDDTQQRLLELRSVHLLTPSALDARSSEKERKKYCQVILTNVRTLQRHLLYENGETFVERIEFDESSTTLVFLFCYPLIEQLVSLSAFLQQTTPNRCIQLLYHTDCISSNYHLSTLAFQHSFFEGDQVMPVAFMVYSANSDRKSVHNSFLSTFNDRFGEHLSGRIVIVTGRNVCFSAEFFPIAVQVQCWDDFRNVKLKYVEAHYGSAYLKDYSNDMNILMSCTYEKLFDDMWAKISACKRYTERPEVYGFFDNVWKHFKSSNSIWNLRNCGVMDPDKGIYWKACKGLSKTVCQMRENAADLDVIVISLFLLSNAYRRHFIAGLHQSGAWRLKKCYRDRFQQSHLTID
;
A
#
# COMPACT_ATOMS: atom_id res chain seq x y z
N MET A 1 25.06 -5.23 -10.08
CA MET A 1 26.47 -5.58 -9.80
C MET A 1 26.60 -5.76 -8.30
N PHE A 2 26.50 -7.00 -7.84
CA PHE A 2 26.50 -7.39 -6.42
C PHE A 2 27.95 -7.38 -5.89
N LEU A 3 28.19 -6.81 -4.71
CA LEU A 3 29.44 -7.03 -3.98
C LEU A 3 29.57 -8.54 -3.70
N GLY A 4 30.66 -9.13 -4.20
CA GLY A 4 30.91 -10.55 -4.17
C GLY A 4 30.93 -11.13 -2.75
N PHE A 5 30.25 -12.26 -2.59
CA PHE A 5 30.09 -13.06 -1.38
C PHE A 5 31.41 -13.54 -0.73
N LYS A 6 32.57 -13.39 -1.38
CA LYS A 6 33.87 -13.88 -0.87
C LYS A 6 34.50 -12.97 0.19
N ASP A 7 34.35 -11.64 0.10
CA ASP A 7 34.99 -10.72 1.05
C ASP A 7 34.28 -10.68 2.41
N CYS A 8 32.97 -10.97 2.45
CA CYS A 8 32.19 -11.09 3.69
C CYS A 8 32.55 -12.34 4.51
N GLN A 9 33.06 -13.40 3.89
CA GLN A 9 33.49 -14.61 4.59
C GLN A 9 34.79 -14.38 5.36
N VAL A 10 35.77 -13.72 4.74
CA VAL A 10 37.04 -13.32 5.37
C VAL A 10 36.80 -12.33 6.52
N LEU A 11 35.83 -11.42 6.38
CA LEU A 11 35.41 -10.49 7.43
C LEU A 11 34.68 -11.19 8.59
N ARG A 12 33.80 -12.16 8.30
CA ARG A 12 33.11 -12.96 9.32
C ARG A 12 34.06 -13.79 10.18
N GLU A 13 35.11 -14.35 9.58
CA GLU A 13 36.09 -15.16 10.33
C GLU A 13 37.00 -14.30 11.22
N LYS A 14 37.45 -13.14 10.74
CA LYS A 14 38.25 -12.20 11.56
C LYS A 14 37.47 -11.56 12.71
N LEU A 15 36.14 -11.42 12.59
CA LEU A 15 35.27 -10.85 13.64
C LEU A 15 34.92 -11.85 14.76
N LYS A 16 35.10 -13.16 14.56
CA LYS A 16 34.91 -14.18 15.60
C LYS A 16 36.04 -14.21 16.63
N GLN A 17 37.23 -13.70 16.29
CA GLN A 17 38.40 -13.73 17.16
C GLN A 17 38.69 -12.32 17.70
N LYS A 18 38.30 -12.09 18.97
CA LYS A 18 38.57 -10.91 19.84
C LYS A 18 38.70 -9.54 19.14
N PRO A 19 37.79 -8.58 19.41
CA PRO A 19 37.86 -7.25 18.82
C PRO A 19 39.03 -6.45 19.44
N ASN A 20 40.17 -6.40 18.76
CA ASN A 20 41.10 -5.30 18.95
C ASN A 20 40.36 -4.01 18.58
N CYS A 21 40.02 -3.22 19.61
CA CYS A 21 39.03 -2.14 19.53
C CYS A 21 39.32 -1.07 18.47
N TYR A 22 40.58 -0.92 18.04
CA TYR A 22 41.00 0.09 17.07
C TYR A 22 40.67 -0.26 15.62
N PHE A 23 40.84 -1.53 15.21
CA PHE A 23 40.56 -1.96 13.84
C PHE A 23 39.06 -1.92 13.53
N PHE A 24 38.25 -2.32 14.51
CA PHE A 24 36.78 -2.32 14.38
C PHE A 24 36.19 -0.90 14.29
N THR A 25 36.77 0.07 15.02
CA THR A 25 36.33 1.48 14.92
C THR A 25 36.65 2.11 13.57
N GLY A 26 37.81 1.79 12.98
CA GLY A 26 38.19 2.26 11.65
C GLY A 26 37.26 1.71 10.56
N LEU A 27 36.92 0.42 10.65
CA LEU A 27 35.99 -0.23 9.73
C LEU A 27 34.58 0.38 9.79
N LEU A 28 34.02 0.59 10.98
CA LEU A 28 32.70 1.20 11.14
C LEU A 28 32.64 2.63 10.60
N ARG A 29 33.71 3.40 10.77
CA ARG A 29 33.84 4.73 10.16
C ARG A 29 33.89 4.63 8.64
N PHE A 30 34.70 3.73 8.10
CA PHE A 30 34.79 3.52 6.65
C PHE A 30 33.42 3.17 6.06
N ILE A 31 32.64 2.32 6.72
CA ILE A 31 31.27 1.97 6.31
C ILE A 31 30.36 3.21 6.28
N LEU A 32 30.41 4.07 7.31
CA LEU A 32 29.62 5.30 7.37
C LEU A 32 30.04 6.32 6.29
N GLU A 33 31.34 6.55 6.12
CA GLU A 33 31.86 7.46 5.10
C GLU A 33 31.58 6.97 3.67
N ARG A 34 31.60 5.64 3.46
CA ARG A 34 31.17 5.05 2.19
C ARG A 34 29.68 5.25 1.96
N ALA A 35 28.84 5.04 2.97
CA ALA A 35 27.40 5.24 2.86
C ALA A 35 27.01 6.70 2.55
N LYS A 36 27.84 7.69 2.91
CA LYS A 36 27.68 9.10 2.48
C LYS A 36 27.86 9.30 0.97
N LYS A 37 28.67 8.47 0.32
CA LYS A 37 29.03 8.58 -1.11
C LYS A 37 28.29 7.58 -1.99
N ASP A 38 27.84 6.48 -1.41
CA ASP A 38 27.25 5.33 -2.09
C ASP A 38 26.01 4.86 -1.32
N SER A 39 24.84 5.27 -1.80
CA SER A 39 23.54 4.96 -1.17
C SER A 39 23.17 3.48 -1.26
N SER A 40 23.84 2.68 -2.10
CA SER A 40 23.60 1.23 -2.18
C SER A 40 24.01 0.46 -0.92
N VAL A 41 24.84 1.07 -0.07
CA VAL A 41 25.27 0.52 1.22
C VAL A 41 24.18 0.70 2.30
N ILE A 42 23.22 1.60 2.07
CA ILE A 42 22.13 1.88 3.00
C ILE A 42 21.01 0.86 2.80
N SER A 43 20.57 0.26 3.90
CA SER A 43 19.47 -0.69 3.88
C SER A 43 18.14 0.02 3.64
N LEU A 44 17.40 -0.45 2.64
CA LEU A 44 16.04 -0.02 2.33
C LEU A 44 14.98 -0.63 3.28
N GLU A 45 15.35 -1.65 4.05
CA GLU A 45 14.49 -2.38 4.98
C GLU A 45 14.71 -1.87 6.42
N MET A 46 13.90 -0.92 6.88
CA MET A 46 14.05 -0.29 8.20
C MET A 46 12.81 -0.44 9.10
N PRO A 47 12.95 -1.06 10.30
CA PRO A 47 14.09 -1.88 10.72
C PRO A 47 14.08 -3.23 9.99
N LYS A 48 15.26 -3.81 9.79
CA LYS A 48 15.39 -5.20 9.35
C LYS A 48 14.91 -6.07 10.51
N LEU A 49 13.95 -6.96 10.23
CA LEU A 49 13.38 -7.85 11.23
C LEU A 49 14.29 -9.06 11.46
N ARG A 50 14.45 -9.43 12.74
CA ARG A 50 15.29 -10.49 13.30
C ARG A 50 16.67 -10.65 12.63
N PRO A 51 17.53 -9.62 12.63
CA PRO A 51 18.87 -9.78 12.07
C PRO A 51 19.65 -10.87 12.82
N PRO A 52 20.30 -11.84 12.14
CA PRO A 52 21.08 -12.87 12.81
C PRO A 52 22.33 -12.30 13.48
N GLY A 53 22.91 -13.05 14.42
CA GLY A 53 24.17 -12.69 15.06
C GLY A 53 25.29 -12.47 14.03
N GLY A 54 26.07 -11.41 14.23
CA GLY A 54 27.12 -10.96 13.31
C GLY A 54 26.62 -10.07 12.15
N THR A 55 25.33 -9.71 12.11
CA THR A 55 24.79 -8.83 11.06
C THR A 55 25.13 -7.38 11.31
N ILE A 56 25.71 -6.72 10.30
CA ILE A 56 25.95 -5.27 10.28
C ILE A 56 25.02 -4.64 9.23
N ILE A 57 24.33 -3.56 9.61
CA ILE A 57 23.36 -2.86 8.75
C ILE A 57 23.61 -1.37 8.85
N VAL A 58 23.53 -0.67 7.72
CA VAL A 58 23.59 0.80 7.68
C VAL A 58 22.19 1.34 7.41
N TYR A 59 21.76 2.30 8.22
CA TYR A 59 20.50 3.01 8.05
C TYR A 59 20.75 4.49 7.83
N ASP A 60 19.92 5.10 6.99
CA ASP A 60 19.76 6.54 6.97
C ASP A 60 18.58 6.92 7.87
N CYS A 61 18.88 7.64 8.95
CA CYS A 61 17.90 7.99 9.99
C CYS A 61 17.52 9.47 9.97
N HIS A 62 17.80 10.20 8.88
CA HIS A 62 17.35 11.58 8.71
C HIS A 62 15.82 11.68 8.81
N GLY A 63 15.35 12.49 9.78
CA GLY A 63 13.91 12.74 9.99
C GLY A 63 13.14 11.64 10.71
N ILE A 64 13.79 10.62 11.26
CA ILE A 64 13.11 9.48 11.92
C ILE A 64 13.28 9.53 13.45
N ASP A 65 12.20 9.27 14.20
CA ASP A 65 12.28 9.06 15.66
C ASP A 65 13.00 7.73 15.97
N GLN A 66 14.30 7.85 16.23
CA GLN A 66 15.23 6.74 16.42
C GLN A 66 14.89 5.84 17.62
N ASN A 67 14.14 6.35 18.60
CA ASN A 67 13.92 5.64 19.86
C ASN A 67 12.81 4.57 19.80
N ARG A 68 11.96 4.57 18.77
CA ARG A 68 10.86 3.59 18.66
C ARG A 68 10.96 2.71 17.42
N ILE A 69 11.28 3.26 16.26
CA ILE A 69 11.26 2.50 14.99
C ILE A 69 12.43 1.50 14.92
N LEU A 70 13.64 1.90 15.34
CA LEU A 70 14.84 1.05 15.32
C LEU A 70 14.93 0.04 16.49
N HIS A 71 13.91 0.00 17.34
CA HIS A 71 13.77 -1.01 18.38
C HIS A 71 12.79 -2.11 17.99
N ASN A 72 12.04 -1.93 16.91
CA ASN A 72 11.06 -2.89 16.41
C ASN A 72 11.68 -3.86 15.40
N ASP A 73 12.89 -4.33 15.67
CA ASP A 73 13.65 -5.26 14.83
C ASP A 73 13.28 -6.73 15.08
N GLY A 74 12.12 -6.99 15.68
CA GLY A 74 11.64 -8.34 15.98
C GLY A 74 12.28 -9.00 17.21
N TYR A 75 13.18 -8.32 17.93
CA TYR A 75 13.72 -8.79 19.21
C TYR A 75 13.21 -7.98 20.41
N ARG A 76 13.10 -8.62 21.57
CA ARG A 76 12.75 -7.95 22.82
C ARG A 76 14.00 -7.45 23.54
N TRP A 77 14.17 -6.13 23.60
CA TRP A 77 15.33 -5.50 24.25
C TRP A 77 15.05 -5.14 25.71
N GLY A 78 16.06 -5.33 26.57
CA GLY A 78 16.02 -4.93 27.98
C GLY A 78 16.16 -3.41 28.17
N ARG A 79 15.99 -2.95 29.41
CA ARG A 79 16.16 -1.53 29.78
C ARG A 79 17.62 -1.09 29.87
N SER A 80 18.58 -2.01 29.70
CA SER A 80 19.99 -1.65 29.70
C SER A 80 20.35 -0.76 28.52
N LYS A 81 20.67 0.49 28.84
CA LYS A 81 21.22 1.47 27.92
C LYS A 81 22.56 1.92 28.47
N GLY A 82 23.64 1.59 27.78
CA GLY A 82 24.94 2.22 28.00
C GLY A 82 25.35 3.01 26.77
N VAL A 83 25.68 4.28 26.98
CA VAL A 83 26.30 5.13 25.95
C VAL A 83 27.78 5.20 26.26
N LYS A 84 28.64 4.74 25.35
CA LYS A 84 30.10 4.86 25.48
C LYS A 84 30.62 5.66 24.30
N LEU A 85 31.24 6.81 24.59
CA LEU A 85 32.02 7.52 23.60
C LEU A 85 33.31 6.71 23.34
N ILE A 86 33.56 6.33 22.10
CA ILE A 86 34.80 5.63 21.76
C ILE A 86 35.81 6.70 21.32
N GLN A 87 36.62 7.16 22.27
CA GLN A 87 37.69 8.11 21.99
C GLN A 87 38.94 7.35 21.50
N SER A 88 39.34 7.62 20.27
CA SER A 88 40.74 7.58 19.87
C SER A 88 41.02 8.82 19.03
N VAL A 89 42.29 9.19 18.87
CA VAL A 89 42.72 10.42 18.19
C VAL A 89 41.99 10.57 16.84
N GLY A 90 41.15 11.61 16.73
CA GLY A 90 40.34 11.91 15.54
C GLY A 90 38.94 11.26 15.45
N ASN A 91 38.50 10.44 16.42
CA ASN A 91 37.22 9.72 16.35
C ASN A 91 36.03 10.47 16.97
N LYS A 92 35.02 10.70 16.12
CA LYS A 92 33.68 11.23 16.44
C LYS A 92 32.65 10.08 16.44
N LEU A 93 32.88 8.92 17.05
CA LEU A 93 31.90 7.81 17.04
C LEU A 93 31.21 7.63 18.40
N LEU A 94 29.88 7.69 18.40
CA LEU A 94 29.05 7.39 19.55
C LEU A 94 28.59 5.93 19.47
N ARG A 95 28.85 5.12 20.52
CA ARG A 95 28.34 3.76 20.62
C ARG A 95 27.25 3.66 21.69
N THR A 96 26.07 3.19 21.29
CA THR A 96 25.01 2.76 22.22
C THR A 96 24.85 1.25 22.13
N TYR A 97 24.52 0.59 23.24
CA TYR A 97 24.20 -0.84 23.22
C TYR A 97 22.92 -1.15 23.97
N HIS A 98 22.27 -2.25 23.56
CA HIS A 98 21.12 -2.85 24.21
C HIS A 98 21.37 -4.35 24.37
N PHE A 99 21.12 -4.87 25.57
CA PHE A 99 21.09 -6.31 25.80
C PHE A 99 19.66 -6.83 25.62
N LEU A 100 19.56 -8.12 25.31
CA LEU A 100 18.29 -8.82 25.20
C LEU A 100 17.52 -8.70 26.53
N TYR A 101 16.20 -8.70 26.46
CA TYR A 101 15.38 -8.64 27.67
C TYR A 101 15.61 -9.88 28.55
N SER A 102 15.65 -9.67 29.86
CA SER A 102 15.66 -10.75 30.83
C SER A 102 14.70 -10.40 31.97
N PRO A 103 13.74 -11.28 32.31
CA PRO A 103 12.85 -11.06 33.44
C PRO A 103 13.58 -11.15 34.78
N THR A 104 14.69 -11.91 34.84
CA THR A 104 15.46 -12.16 36.06
C THR A 104 16.68 -11.25 36.21
N ASN A 105 17.06 -10.52 35.16
CA ASN A 105 18.19 -9.60 35.17
C ASN A 105 17.78 -8.21 34.65
N PRO A 106 17.65 -7.20 35.52
CA PRO A 106 17.34 -5.82 35.13
C PRO A 106 18.34 -5.21 34.13
N ALA A 107 19.60 -5.68 34.15
CA ALA A 107 20.63 -5.27 33.20
C ALA A 107 20.52 -5.95 31.82
N GLY A 108 19.58 -6.88 31.63
CA GLY A 108 19.36 -7.63 30.39
C GLY A 108 20.30 -8.83 30.21
N ASP A 109 19.95 -9.71 29.27
CA ASP A 109 20.71 -10.90 28.91
C ASP A 109 21.80 -10.55 27.88
N PRO A 110 23.09 -10.70 28.22
CA PRO A 110 24.19 -10.42 27.29
C PRO A 110 24.36 -11.49 26.21
N SER A 111 23.57 -12.58 26.20
CA SER A 111 23.67 -13.62 25.17
C SER A 111 23.44 -13.09 23.75
N PHE A 112 22.66 -12.01 23.62
CA PHE A 112 22.42 -11.31 22.36
C PHE A 112 22.37 -9.80 22.60
N LYS A 113 23.07 -9.05 21.74
CA LYS A 113 23.32 -7.62 21.93
C LYS A 113 23.15 -6.89 20.61
N LYS A 114 22.59 -5.69 20.69
CA LYS A 114 22.54 -4.74 19.58
C LYS A 114 23.40 -3.53 19.90
N TYR A 115 24.37 -3.26 19.04
CA TYR A 115 25.15 -2.04 19.05
C TYR A 115 24.65 -1.07 18.00
N ARG A 116 24.68 0.22 18.33
CA ARG A 116 24.43 1.34 17.43
C ARG A 116 25.66 2.23 17.40
N PHE A 117 26.08 2.59 16.21
CA PHE A 117 27.19 3.49 15.97
C PHE A 117 26.72 4.66 15.11
N SER A 118 26.95 5.88 15.58
CA SER A 118 26.66 7.11 14.84
C SER A 118 27.82 8.09 14.96
N LEU A 119 27.88 9.05 14.04
CA LEU A 119 28.86 10.14 14.14
C LEU A 119 28.41 11.17 15.20
N LYS A 120 29.36 11.62 16.02
CA LYS A 120 29.17 12.60 17.09
C LYS A 120 28.77 13.93 16.45
N GLY A 121 27.58 14.42 16.79
CA GLY A 121 26.99 15.63 16.22
C GLY A 121 25.93 15.34 15.14
N GLU A 122 25.87 14.13 14.60
CA GLU A 122 24.85 13.70 13.64
C GLU A 122 23.78 12.84 14.37
N ASN A 123 23.00 13.48 15.26
CA ASN A 123 21.96 12.80 16.05
C ASN A 123 20.83 12.22 15.18
N TYR A 124 20.70 12.65 13.93
CA TYR A 124 19.67 12.22 12.98
C TYR A 124 20.28 11.84 11.63
N GLY A 125 21.49 11.27 11.62
CA GLY A 125 22.23 10.97 10.39
C GLY A 125 22.29 9.49 10.02
N LEU A 126 23.39 9.09 9.37
CA LEU A 126 23.70 7.70 9.09
C LEU A 126 24.07 6.94 10.36
N MET A 127 23.54 5.74 10.50
CA MET A 127 23.76 4.88 11.66
C MET A 127 24.12 3.46 11.23
N VAL A 128 25.11 2.87 11.89
CA VAL A 128 25.41 1.43 11.76
C VAL A 128 24.84 0.66 12.95
N MET A 129 24.04 -0.34 12.67
CA MET A 129 23.59 -1.34 13.64
C MET A 129 24.42 -2.61 13.51
N HIS A 130 24.81 -3.19 14.64
CA HIS A 130 25.50 -4.47 14.69
C HIS A 130 24.86 -5.38 15.73
N TYR A 131 24.37 -6.52 15.27
CA TYR A 131 23.75 -7.55 16.10
C TYR A 131 24.80 -8.61 16.41
N LEU A 132 24.95 -8.98 17.67
CA LEU A 132 26.00 -9.91 18.13
C LEU A 132 25.45 -10.88 19.16
N GLY A 133 25.83 -12.16 19.04
CA GLY A 133 25.48 -13.20 19.99
C GLY A 133 24.58 -14.28 19.39
N ASP A 134 23.89 -15.01 20.26
CA ASP A 134 23.02 -16.13 19.91
C ASP A 134 21.61 -15.66 19.46
N GLU A 135 21.38 -15.65 18.13
CA GLU A 135 20.07 -15.26 17.59
C GLU A 135 18.95 -16.24 17.94
N LYS A 136 19.24 -17.53 18.16
CA LYS A 136 18.23 -18.53 18.50
C LYS A 136 17.67 -18.24 19.87
N ARG A 137 18.55 -17.99 20.84
CA ARG A 137 18.15 -17.54 22.19
C ARG A 137 17.42 -16.20 22.17
N ALA A 138 17.83 -15.27 21.31
CA ALA A 138 17.14 -13.98 21.15
C ALA A 138 15.71 -14.14 20.60
N ALA A 139 15.54 -15.01 19.62
CA ALA A 139 14.25 -15.38 19.07
C ALA A 139 13.39 -16.09 20.13
N GLU A 140 13.97 -17.02 20.90
CA GLU A 140 13.27 -17.71 22.00
C GLU A 140 12.79 -16.75 23.08
N VAL A 141 13.64 -15.84 23.55
CA VAL A 141 13.23 -14.85 24.57
C VAL A 141 12.11 -13.97 24.04
N SER A 142 12.21 -13.54 22.77
CA SER A 142 11.18 -12.75 22.12
C SER A 142 9.88 -13.55 21.99
N ALA A 143 9.96 -14.82 21.59
CA ALA A 143 8.83 -15.73 21.48
C ALA A 143 8.20 -16.06 22.84
N ARG A 144 8.99 -16.26 23.91
CA ARG A 144 8.50 -16.52 25.27
C ARG A 144 7.82 -15.29 25.87
N CYS A 145 8.35 -14.09 25.59
CA CYS A 145 7.67 -12.85 25.97
C CYS A 145 6.38 -12.63 25.16
N MET A 146 6.31 -13.14 23.92
CA MET A 146 5.08 -13.18 23.12
C MET A 146 4.11 -14.27 23.61
N ARG A 147 4.58 -15.42 24.12
CA ARG A 147 3.71 -16.50 24.65
C ARG A 147 2.89 -16.10 25.88
N ASN A 148 3.32 -15.10 26.66
CA ASN A 148 2.52 -14.54 27.75
C ASN A 148 1.55 -13.42 27.28
N SER A 149 1.55 -13.07 25.99
CA SER A 149 0.65 -12.07 25.41
C SER A 149 0.54 -12.24 23.87
N ASP A 150 0.02 -13.37 23.39
CA ASP A 150 -0.34 -13.70 21.99
C ASP A 150 0.56 -14.72 21.25
N GLN A 151 -0.04 -15.88 20.93
CA GLN A 151 0.56 -16.99 20.18
C GLN A 151 0.64 -16.79 18.65
N MET A 152 0.08 -15.73 18.07
CA MET A 152 -0.08 -15.60 16.61
C MET A 152 1.07 -14.88 15.87
N ALA A 153 1.93 -14.11 16.55
CA ALA A 153 2.96 -13.30 15.87
C ALA A 153 4.17 -14.10 15.34
N GLY A 154 4.29 -15.38 15.70
CA GLY A 154 5.41 -16.25 15.33
C GLY A 154 5.21 -17.05 14.04
N VAL A 155 3.96 -17.22 13.58
CA VAL A 155 3.59 -18.16 12.52
C VAL A 155 3.62 -17.50 11.12
N ASP A 156 3.28 -16.21 11.02
CA ASP A 156 3.16 -15.51 9.72
C ASP A 156 4.48 -15.21 8.97
N PHE A 157 5.64 -15.22 9.66
CA PHE A 157 6.90 -14.77 9.05
C PHE A 157 7.75 -15.88 8.42
N ASP A 158 7.82 -17.07 9.03
CA ASP A 158 8.48 -18.22 8.41
C ASP A 158 7.77 -18.57 7.09
N ASP A 159 6.45 -18.47 7.05
CA ASP A 159 5.65 -18.76 5.87
C ASP A 159 5.88 -17.75 4.72
N THR A 160 6.12 -16.47 5.03
CA THR A 160 6.41 -15.46 3.99
C THR A 160 7.83 -15.57 3.42
N GLN A 161 8.84 -15.87 4.26
CA GLN A 161 10.19 -16.09 3.76
C GLN A 161 10.29 -17.38 2.95
N GLN A 162 9.56 -18.42 3.37
CA GLN A 162 9.43 -19.65 2.63
C GLN A 162 8.70 -19.43 1.29
N ARG A 163 7.60 -18.66 1.27
CA ARG A 163 6.92 -18.28 0.01
C ARG A 163 7.75 -17.38 -0.91
N LEU A 164 8.61 -16.51 -0.39
CA LEU A 164 9.57 -15.73 -1.19
C LEU A 164 10.69 -16.62 -1.77
N LEU A 165 11.07 -17.67 -1.07
CA LEU A 165 12.00 -18.69 -1.56
C LEU A 165 11.31 -19.62 -2.59
N GLU A 166 10.03 -19.95 -2.40
CA GLU A 166 9.19 -20.66 -3.37
C GLU A 166 8.96 -19.82 -4.62
N LEU A 167 8.76 -18.51 -4.52
CA LEU A 167 8.71 -17.59 -5.66
C LEU A 167 10.02 -17.58 -6.47
N ARG A 168 11.19 -17.77 -5.82
CA ARG A 168 12.47 -17.97 -6.52
C ARG A 168 12.58 -19.33 -7.20
N SER A 169 11.75 -20.30 -6.81
CA SER A 169 11.65 -21.61 -7.45
C SER A 169 10.67 -21.63 -8.63
N VAL A 170 9.85 -20.58 -8.80
CA VAL A 170 8.97 -20.43 -9.96
C VAL A 170 9.82 -20.12 -11.19
N HIS A 171 10.00 -21.12 -12.05
CA HIS A 171 10.73 -20.99 -13.30
C HIS A 171 9.86 -20.29 -14.33
N LEU A 172 9.95 -18.96 -14.40
CA LEU A 172 9.33 -18.17 -15.46
C LEU A 172 10.20 -18.19 -16.72
N LEU A 173 9.54 -18.22 -17.87
CA LEU A 173 10.19 -18.10 -19.17
C LEU A 173 10.65 -16.65 -19.38
N THR A 174 11.84 -16.44 -19.93
CA THR A 174 12.32 -15.10 -20.25
C THR A 174 11.65 -14.60 -21.53
N PRO A 175 10.80 -13.55 -21.48
CA PRO A 175 10.26 -12.96 -22.70
C PRO A 175 11.39 -12.33 -23.52
N SER A 176 11.31 -12.49 -24.85
CA SER A 176 12.22 -11.79 -25.78
C SER A 176 11.85 -10.31 -25.82
N ALA A 177 12.84 -9.41 -25.78
CA ALA A 177 12.59 -7.99 -25.91
C ALA A 177 11.91 -7.69 -27.27
N LEU A 178 10.78 -6.99 -27.22
CA LEU A 178 10.09 -6.49 -28.41
C LEU A 178 10.50 -5.04 -28.68
N ASP A 179 10.65 -4.71 -29.96
CA ASP A 179 10.85 -3.36 -30.47
C ASP A 179 9.80 -3.01 -31.54
N ALA A 180 9.83 -1.76 -32.02
CA ALA A 180 8.89 -1.31 -33.04
C ALA A 180 9.01 -2.08 -34.38
N ARG A 181 10.14 -2.74 -34.63
CA ARG A 181 10.45 -3.48 -35.87
C ARG A 181 10.19 -4.98 -35.75
N SER A 182 9.84 -5.46 -34.56
CA SER A 182 9.60 -6.87 -34.28
C SER A 182 8.45 -7.41 -35.13
N SER A 183 8.70 -8.56 -35.75
CA SER A 183 7.76 -9.25 -36.64
C SER A 183 6.52 -9.74 -35.88
N GLU A 184 5.43 -9.97 -36.61
CA GLU A 184 4.20 -10.52 -36.02
C GLU A 184 4.44 -11.88 -35.34
N LYS A 185 5.35 -12.70 -35.89
CA LYS A 185 5.75 -13.99 -35.32
C LYS A 185 6.45 -13.83 -33.97
N GLU A 186 7.33 -12.84 -33.83
CA GLU A 186 8.01 -12.54 -32.56
C GLU A 186 7.04 -12.01 -31.51
N ARG A 187 6.10 -11.15 -31.91
CA ARG A 187 5.03 -10.65 -31.04
C ARG A 187 4.13 -11.78 -30.54
N LYS A 188 3.73 -12.70 -31.42
CA LYS A 188 2.95 -13.90 -31.05
C LYS A 188 3.72 -14.79 -30.08
N LYS A 189 5.01 -15.01 -30.31
CA LYS A 189 5.88 -15.79 -29.39
C LYS A 189 6.00 -15.12 -28.02
N TYR A 190 6.20 -13.80 -27.98
CA TYR A 190 6.23 -13.04 -26.73
C TYR A 190 4.90 -13.16 -25.96
N CYS A 191 3.76 -12.98 -26.64
CA CYS A 191 2.44 -13.12 -26.00
C CYS A 191 2.23 -14.53 -25.43
N GLN A 192 2.65 -15.56 -26.14
CA GLN A 192 2.57 -16.95 -25.67
C GLN A 192 3.44 -17.19 -24.42
N VAL A 193 4.64 -16.60 -24.38
CA VAL A 193 5.53 -16.66 -23.21
C VAL A 193 4.90 -15.98 -22.01
N ILE A 194 4.38 -14.76 -22.18
CA ILE A 194 3.69 -14.02 -21.12
C ILE A 194 2.47 -14.77 -20.60
N LEU A 195 1.62 -15.30 -21.49
CA LEU A 195 0.47 -16.13 -21.11
C LEU A 195 0.89 -17.36 -20.29
N THR A 196 1.98 -18.02 -20.70
CA THR A 196 2.53 -19.18 -19.98
C THR A 196 3.04 -18.79 -18.60
N ASN A 197 3.71 -17.65 -18.47
CA ASN A 197 4.18 -17.12 -17.19
C ASN A 197 3.01 -16.78 -16.27
N VAL A 198 1.99 -16.07 -16.75
CA VAL A 198 0.81 -15.72 -15.93
C VAL A 198 0.02 -16.95 -15.50
N ARG A 199 -0.15 -17.95 -16.37
CA ARG A 199 -0.76 -19.24 -15.99
C ARG A 199 0.09 -20.01 -14.97
N THR A 200 1.40 -19.92 -15.07
CA THR A 200 2.31 -20.49 -14.06
C THR A 200 2.11 -19.78 -12.72
N LEU A 201 2.07 -18.44 -12.72
CA LEU A 201 1.81 -17.65 -11.53
C LEU A 201 0.45 -17.97 -10.92
N GLN A 202 -0.61 -18.13 -11.71
CA GLN A 202 -1.93 -18.53 -11.21
C GLN A 202 -1.89 -19.80 -10.36
N ARG A 203 -1.04 -20.78 -10.71
CA ARG A 203 -0.88 -22.04 -9.97
C ARG A 203 -0.03 -21.90 -8.70
N HIS A 204 0.85 -20.91 -8.63
CA HIS A 204 1.82 -20.76 -7.54
C HIS A 204 1.48 -19.64 -6.56
N LEU A 205 0.75 -18.61 -6.99
CA LEU A 205 0.34 -17.49 -6.16
C LEU A 205 -0.96 -17.83 -5.41
N LEU A 206 -0.89 -18.81 -4.53
CA LEU A 206 -2.01 -19.28 -3.73
C LEU A 206 -2.00 -18.64 -2.32
N TYR A 207 -3.20 -18.45 -1.78
CA TYR A 207 -3.42 -18.12 -0.38
C TYR A 207 -3.55 -19.39 0.48
N GLU A 208 -3.59 -19.23 1.81
CA GLU A 208 -3.68 -20.35 2.76
C GLU A 208 -4.94 -21.19 2.59
N ASN A 209 -6.03 -20.54 2.19
CA ASN A 209 -7.30 -21.17 1.87
C ASN A 209 -7.32 -21.86 0.49
N GLY A 210 -6.18 -21.91 -0.22
CA GLY A 210 -6.05 -22.51 -1.55
C GLY A 210 -6.53 -21.62 -2.70
N GLU A 211 -7.08 -20.44 -2.41
CA GLU A 211 -7.55 -19.52 -3.44
C GLU A 211 -6.39 -18.90 -4.21
N THR A 212 -6.56 -18.76 -5.53
CA THR A 212 -5.53 -18.15 -6.38
C THR A 212 -5.63 -16.63 -6.36
N PHE A 213 -4.49 -15.96 -6.32
CA PHE A 213 -4.44 -14.52 -6.54
C PHE A 213 -4.86 -14.14 -7.97
N VAL A 214 -4.56 -14.99 -8.96
CA VAL A 214 -4.89 -14.73 -10.37
C VAL A 214 -6.23 -15.39 -10.69
N GLU A 215 -7.30 -14.63 -10.55
CA GLU A 215 -8.68 -15.12 -10.64
C GLU A 215 -9.05 -15.53 -12.07
N ARG A 216 -8.84 -14.62 -13.03
CA ARG A 216 -9.25 -14.80 -14.42
C ARG A 216 -8.16 -14.34 -15.36
N ILE A 217 -7.99 -15.07 -16.45
CA ILE A 217 -7.03 -14.78 -17.50
C ILE A 217 -7.76 -14.88 -18.85
N GLU A 218 -7.85 -13.77 -19.57
CA GLU A 218 -8.30 -13.75 -20.96
C GLU A 218 -7.19 -13.20 -21.85
N PHE A 219 -6.87 -13.96 -22.88
CA PHE A 219 -5.90 -13.58 -23.89
C PHE A 219 -6.51 -13.88 -25.24
N ASP A 220 -6.56 -12.87 -26.09
CA ASP A 220 -6.98 -12.99 -27.48
C ASP A 220 -5.77 -13.00 -28.42
N GLU A 221 -5.93 -13.60 -29.61
CA GLU A 221 -4.94 -13.65 -30.68
C GLU A 221 -4.51 -12.24 -31.15
N SER A 222 -5.35 -11.22 -30.91
CA SER A 222 -5.11 -9.81 -31.17
C SER A 222 -4.20 -9.09 -30.16
N SER A 223 -3.64 -9.79 -29.16
CA SER A 223 -2.87 -9.22 -28.04
C SER A 223 -3.71 -8.46 -27.00
N THR A 224 -5.03 -8.64 -27.02
CA THR A 224 -5.91 -8.17 -25.93
C THR A 224 -5.72 -9.08 -24.73
N THR A 225 -5.30 -8.49 -23.61
CA THR A 225 -5.05 -9.18 -22.35
C THR A 225 -5.99 -8.61 -21.31
N LEU A 226 -6.60 -9.49 -20.53
CA LEU A 226 -7.39 -9.16 -19.35
C LEU A 226 -7.02 -10.11 -18.22
N VAL A 227 -6.57 -9.57 -17.09
CA VAL A 227 -6.22 -10.35 -15.91
C VAL A 227 -6.93 -9.76 -14.69
N PHE A 228 -7.71 -10.59 -13.99
CA PHE A 228 -8.33 -10.24 -12.72
C PHE A 228 -7.50 -10.82 -11.58
N LEU A 229 -7.22 -9.99 -10.58
CA LEU A 229 -6.39 -10.35 -9.44
C LEU A 229 -7.15 -10.07 -8.14
N PHE A 230 -7.44 -11.08 -7.34
CA PHE A 230 -8.26 -10.96 -6.13
C PHE A 230 -7.43 -11.22 -4.87
N CYS A 231 -7.49 -10.29 -3.92
CA CYS A 231 -6.77 -10.36 -2.65
C CYS A 231 -7.64 -11.01 -1.58
N TYR A 232 -7.87 -12.33 -1.65
CA TYR A 232 -8.81 -13.05 -0.79
C TYR A 232 -8.72 -12.68 0.70
N PRO A 233 -7.54 -12.68 1.34
CA PRO A 233 -7.44 -12.32 2.76
C PRO A 233 -7.94 -10.90 3.07
N LEU A 234 -7.78 -9.96 2.13
CA LEU A 234 -8.25 -8.58 2.30
C LEU A 234 -9.74 -8.43 1.95
N ILE A 235 -10.25 -9.23 1.02
CA ILE A 235 -11.68 -9.33 0.70
C ILE A 235 -12.44 -9.89 1.90
N GLU A 236 -11.91 -10.92 2.56
CA GLU A 236 -12.47 -11.47 3.80
C GLU A 236 -12.57 -10.40 4.91
N GLN A 237 -11.59 -9.49 5.00
CA GLN A 237 -11.68 -8.35 5.92
C GLN A 237 -12.78 -7.37 5.52
N LEU A 238 -12.97 -7.12 4.22
CA LEU A 238 -14.08 -6.31 3.73
C LEU A 238 -15.43 -6.94 4.08
N VAL A 239 -15.59 -8.25 3.86
CA VAL A 239 -16.80 -9.01 4.21
C VAL A 239 -17.05 -8.93 5.71
N SER A 240 -16.04 -9.21 6.54
CA SER A 240 -16.14 -9.15 8.00
C SER A 240 -16.51 -7.76 8.50
N LEU A 241 -15.90 -6.72 7.93
CA LEU A 241 -16.23 -5.33 8.25
C LEU A 241 -17.68 -5.00 7.83
N SER A 242 -18.14 -5.52 6.70
CA SER A 242 -19.51 -5.30 6.20
C SER A 242 -20.56 -5.83 7.17
N ALA A 243 -20.37 -7.07 7.63
CA ALA A 243 -21.24 -7.71 8.61
C ALA A 243 -21.22 -6.96 9.95
N PHE A 244 -20.03 -6.57 10.43
CA PHE A 244 -19.89 -5.81 11.67
C PHE A 244 -20.62 -4.46 11.61
N LEU A 245 -20.46 -3.71 10.51
CA LEU A 245 -21.10 -2.40 10.37
C LEU A 245 -22.61 -2.52 10.23
N GLN A 246 -23.11 -3.54 9.54
CA GLN A 246 -24.55 -3.80 9.46
C GLN A 246 -25.15 -4.04 10.86
N GLN A 247 -24.46 -4.77 11.73
CA GLN A 247 -24.93 -5.06 13.09
C GLN A 247 -24.81 -3.87 14.04
N THR A 248 -23.70 -3.12 13.97
CA THR A 248 -23.38 -2.08 14.97
C THR A 248 -23.78 -0.67 14.56
N THR A 249 -23.77 -0.36 13.26
CA THR A 249 -24.09 0.95 12.70
C THR A 249 -24.78 0.79 11.32
N PRO A 250 -26.03 0.27 11.25
CA PRO A 250 -26.67 -0.15 9.99
C PRO A 250 -26.84 0.98 8.97
N ASN A 251 -26.86 2.24 9.43
CA ASN A 251 -26.97 3.41 8.57
C ASN A 251 -25.63 3.85 7.97
N ARG A 252 -24.51 3.26 8.37
CA ARG A 252 -23.18 3.61 7.88
C ARG A 252 -22.83 2.77 6.65
N CYS A 253 -22.31 3.42 5.60
CA CYS A 253 -21.84 2.71 4.42
C CYS A 253 -20.39 2.26 4.53
N ILE A 254 -20.08 1.20 3.80
CA ILE A 254 -18.73 0.87 3.37
C ILE A 254 -18.41 1.71 2.14
N GLN A 255 -17.20 2.28 2.11
CA GLN A 255 -16.71 3.03 0.95
C GLN A 255 -15.68 2.17 0.21
N LEU A 256 -16.04 1.79 -1.01
CA LEU A 256 -15.14 1.25 -2.00
C LEU A 256 -14.59 2.40 -2.86
N LEU A 257 -13.32 2.30 -3.26
CA LEU A 257 -12.62 3.26 -4.09
C LEU A 257 -12.18 2.52 -5.35
N TYR A 258 -12.63 3.00 -6.51
CA TYR A 258 -12.32 2.37 -7.79
C TYR A 258 -11.73 3.38 -8.78
N HIS A 259 -10.51 3.10 -9.23
CA HIS A 259 -9.74 4.00 -10.09
C HIS A 259 -8.85 3.23 -11.06
N THR A 260 -8.52 3.88 -12.18
CA THR A 260 -7.67 3.32 -13.23
C THR A 260 -6.41 4.17 -13.43
N ASP A 261 -5.25 3.54 -13.27
CA ASP A 261 -3.95 4.08 -13.60
C ASP A 261 -3.40 3.48 -14.91
N CYS A 262 -2.60 4.25 -15.63
CA CYS A 262 -1.83 3.75 -16.77
C CYS A 262 -0.52 3.12 -16.25
N ILE A 263 -0.28 1.82 -16.45
CA ILE A 263 1.01 1.22 -16.09
C ILE A 263 2.01 1.41 -17.22
N SER A 264 1.62 1.13 -18.47
CA SER A 264 2.49 1.27 -19.62
C SER A 264 1.69 1.73 -20.84
N SER A 265 2.33 1.94 -21.99
CA SER A 265 1.62 2.16 -23.25
C SER A 265 0.65 1.02 -23.60
N ASN A 266 0.89 -0.16 -23.05
CA ASN A 266 0.18 -1.38 -23.41
C ASN A 266 -0.86 -1.77 -22.35
N TYR A 267 -0.68 -1.38 -21.08
CA TYR A 267 -1.52 -1.85 -19.97
C TYR A 267 -2.06 -0.72 -19.09
N HIS A 268 -3.31 -0.88 -18.71
CA HIS A 268 -3.98 -0.14 -17.65
C HIS A 268 -4.20 -1.03 -16.42
N LEU A 269 -4.23 -0.41 -15.24
CA LEU A 269 -4.52 -1.04 -13.96
C LEU A 269 -5.71 -0.36 -13.32
N SER A 270 -6.81 -1.09 -13.18
CA SER A 270 -7.89 -0.67 -12.30
C SER A 270 -7.73 -1.31 -10.94
N THR A 271 -7.81 -0.51 -9.88
CA THR A 271 -7.71 -0.97 -8.49
C THR A 271 -9.05 -0.75 -7.79
N LEU A 272 -9.61 -1.83 -7.25
CA LEU A 272 -10.70 -1.77 -6.27
C LEU A 272 -10.09 -1.84 -4.88
N ALA A 273 -10.35 -0.82 -4.08
CA ALA A 273 -9.90 -0.72 -2.70
C ALA A 273 -11.08 -0.43 -1.78
N PHE A 274 -10.93 -0.69 -0.49
CA PHE A 274 -11.92 -0.29 0.51
C PHE A 274 -11.28 0.53 1.62
N GLN A 275 -12.10 1.40 2.22
CA GLN A 275 -11.70 2.22 3.35
C GLN A 275 -12.04 1.52 4.67
N HIS A 276 -11.02 1.05 5.39
CA HIS A 276 -11.17 0.32 6.62
C HIS A 276 -11.46 1.25 7.81
N SER A 277 -12.69 1.16 8.35
CA SER A 277 -13.21 2.14 9.31
C SER A 277 -12.61 2.06 10.73
N PHE A 278 -11.99 0.92 11.09
CA PHE A 278 -11.44 0.72 12.44
C PHE A 278 -10.13 1.44 12.70
N PHE A 279 -9.34 1.71 11.65
CA PHE A 279 -8.03 2.31 11.81
C PHE A 279 -8.09 3.83 11.78
N GLU A 280 -7.22 4.47 12.55
CA GLU A 280 -6.98 5.92 12.49
C GLU A 280 -6.58 6.33 11.08
N GLY A 281 -7.07 7.51 10.65
CA GLY A 281 -6.85 8.00 9.30
C GLY A 281 -7.62 7.25 8.19
N ASP A 282 -8.52 6.32 8.57
CA ASP A 282 -9.34 5.53 7.64
C ASP A 282 -8.48 4.85 6.56
N GLN A 283 -7.65 3.88 6.97
CA GLN A 283 -6.69 3.24 6.07
C GLN A 283 -7.38 2.61 4.86
N VAL A 284 -6.79 2.80 3.69
CA VAL A 284 -7.31 2.27 2.42
C VAL A 284 -6.51 1.05 2.02
N MET A 285 -7.21 -0.01 1.63
CA MET A 285 -6.64 -1.31 1.30
C MET A 285 -7.10 -1.78 -0.08
N PRO A 286 -6.20 -2.18 -0.98
CA PRO A 286 -6.61 -2.81 -2.23
C PRO A 286 -7.19 -4.20 -1.94
N VAL A 287 -8.30 -4.54 -2.59
CA VAL A 287 -8.94 -5.86 -2.49
C VAL A 287 -8.95 -6.60 -3.82
N ALA A 288 -8.95 -5.89 -4.93
CA ALA A 288 -8.88 -6.49 -6.25
C ALA A 288 -8.22 -5.56 -7.25
N PHE A 289 -7.65 -6.14 -8.29
CA PHE A 289 -7.05 -5.43 -9.42
C PHE A 289 -7.52 -6.03 -10.74
N MET A 290 -7.62 -5.18 -11.76
CA MET A 290 -7.79 -5.57 -13.15
C MET A 290 -6.63 -4.99 -13.95
N VAL A 291 -5.85 -5.85 -14.60
CA VAL A 291 -4.86 -5.43 -15.59
C VAL A 291 -5.43 -5.72 -16.98
N TYR A 292 -5.48 -4.70 -17.84
CA TYR A 292 -6.08 -4.85 -19.16
C TYR A 292 -5.32 -4.08 -20.24
N SER A 293 -5.39 -4.55 -21.49
CA SER A 293 -4.73 -3.90 -22.62
C SER A 293 -5.30 -2.52 -22.92
N ALA A 294 -4.46 -1.57 -23.35
CA ALA A 294 -4.87 -0.20 -23.66
C ALA A 294 -5.95 -0.09 -24.76
N ASN A 295 -6.00 -1.10 -25.66
CA ASN A 295 -6.94 -1.17 -26.78
C ASN A 295 -8.27 -1.84 -26.43
N SER A 296 -8.44 -2.36 -25.21
CA SER A 296 -9.69 -3.00 -24.80
C SER A 296 -10.86 -2.00 -24.71
N ASP A 297 -12.08 -2.46 -24.99
CA ASP A 297 -13.28 -1.68 -24.67
C ASP A 297 -13.40 -1.50 -23.15
N ARG A 298 -13.11 -0.28 -22.69
CA ARG A 298 -13.07 0.10 -21.28
C ARG A 298 -14.37 -0.25 -20.56
N LYS A 299 -15.53 0.03 -21.16
CA LYS A 299 -16.81 -0.19 -20.47
C LYS A 299 -17.07 -1.69 -20.28
N SER A 300 -16.83 -2.49 -21.31
CA SER A 300 -16.97 -3.94 -21.26
C SER A 300 -16.05 -4.59 -20.21
N VAL A 301 -14.75 -4.22 -20.17
CA VAL A 301 -13.83 -4.82 -19.20
C VAL A 301 -14.16 -4.43 -17.76
N HIS A 302 -14.58 -3.18 -17.51
CA HIS A 302 -15.01 -2.73 -16.18
C HIS A 302 -16.29 -3.43 -15.73
N ASN A 303 -17.28 -3.58 -16.62
CA ASN A 303 -18.50 -4.35 -16.35
C ASN A 303 -18.17 -5.81 -15.99
N SER A 304 -17.32 -6.47 -16.79
CA SER A 304 -16.90 -7.85 -16.56
C SER A 304 -16.18 -8.02 -15.22
N PHE A 305 -15.28 -7.10 -14.87
CA PHE A 305 -14.53 -7.15 -13.61
C PHE A 305 -15.44 -7.00 -12.39
N LEU A 306 -16.32 -5.98 -12.38
CA LEU A 306 -17.21 -5.75 -11.25
C LEU A 306 -18.31 -6.81 -11.15
N SER A 307 -18.82 -7.33 -12.27
CA SER A 307 -19.74 -8.47 -12.27
C SER A 307 -19.08 -9.70 -11.67
N THR A 308 -17.85 -10.02 -12.08
CA THR A 308 -17.12 -11.18 -11.52
C THR A 308 -16.90 -11.03 -10.02
N PHE A 309 -16.57 -9.82 -9.54
CA PHE A 309 -16.45 -9.55 -8.11
C PHE A 309 -17.80 -9.68 -7.38
N ASN A 310 -18.87 -9.15 -7.97
CA ASN A 310 -20.23 -9.23 -7.42
C ASN A 310 -20.74 -10.67 -7.35
N ASP A 311 -20.54 -11.46 -8.40
CA ASP A 311 -20.99 -12.84 -8.46
C ASP A 311 -20.29 -13.70 -7.40
N ARG A 312 -19.03 -13.36 -7.07
CA ARG A 312 -18.23 -14.13 -6.10
C ARG A 312 -18.42 -13.69 -4.65
N PHE A 313 -18.62 -12.39 -4.39
CA PHE A 313 -18.63 -11.85 -3.03
C PHE A 313 -19.89 -11.06 -2.68
N GLY A 314 -20.75 -10.76 -3.64
CA GLY A 314 -21.91 -9.88 -3.46
C GLY A 314 -22.90 -10.39 -2.42
N GLU A 315 -23.15 -11.70 -2.37
CA GLU A 315 -24.04 -12.30 -1.36
C GLU A 315 -23.47 -12.25 0.06
N HIS A 316 -22.14 -12.18 0.20
CA HIS A 316 -21.47 -12.09 1.49
C HIS A 316 -21.33 -10.65 1.99
N LEU A 317 -21.45 -9.68 1.09
CA LEU A 317 -21.31 -8.27 1.43
C LEU A 317 -22.63 -7.72 1.97
N SER A 318 -22.57 -7.24 3.20
CA SER A 318 -23.73 -6.79 3.96
C SER A 318 -23.77 -5.28 4.19
N GLY A 319 -24.98 -4.74 4.35
CA GLY A 319 -25.19 -3.32 4.66
C GLY A 319 -25.10 -2.41 3.43
N ARG A 320 -24.89 -1.10 3.66
CA ARG A 320 -24.84 -0.10 2.58
C ARG A 320 -23.44 -0.03 2.01
N ILE A 321 -23.32 -0.04 0.68
CA ILE A 321 -22.04 0.08 0.00
C ILE A 321 -22.10 1.25 -0.98
N VAL A 322 -21.06 2.07 -0.96
CA VAL A 322 -20.84 3.14 -1.93
C VAL A 322 -19.55 2.86 -2.66
N ILE A 323 -19.57 2.91 -3.99
CA ILE A 323 -18.37 2.83 -4.81
C ILE A 323 -18.04 4.23 -5.36
N VAL A 324 -16.92 4.77 -4.89
CA VAL A 324 -16.39 6.06 -5.31
C VAL A 324 -15.51 5.85 -6.53
N THR A 325 -15.93 6.40 -7.66
CA THR A 325 -15.20 6.29 -8.92
C THR A 325 -14.35 7.51 -9.21
N GLY A 326 -13.13 7.25 -9.64
CA GLY A 326 -12.23 8.27 -10.19
C GLY A 326 -12.47 8.56 -11.67
N ARG A 327 -11.62 9.41 -12.24
CA ARG A 327 -11.62 9.73 -13.67
C ARG A 327 -11.41 8.46 -14.52
N ASN A 328 -12.13 8.37 -15.65
CA ASN A 328 -12.02 7.31 -16.67
C ASN A 328 -12.57 5.93 -16.29
N VAL A 329 -13.21 5.79 -15.13
CA VAL A 329 -13.97 4.59 -14.79
C VAL A 329 -15.37 4.68 -15.40
N CYS A 330 -15.77 3.64 -16.13
CA CYS A 330 -17.07 3.57 -16.78
C CYS A 330 -17.63 2.16 -16.66
N PHE A 331 -18.71 2.00 -15.91
CA PHE A 331 -19.47 0.74 -15.81
C PHE A 331 -20.96 1.06 -15.69
N SER A 332 -21.83 0.10 -16.02
CA SER A 332 -23.28 0.21 -15.78
C SER A 332 -23.61 -0.35 -14.39
N ALA A 333 -24.48 0.33 -13.65
CA ALA A 333 -24.84 -0.04 -12.27
C ALA A 333 -25.37 -1.48 -12.13
N GLU A 334 -25.99 -2.03 -13.18
CA GLU A 334 -26.48 -3.42 -13.23
C GLU A 334 -25.40 -4.50 -13.05
N PHE A 335 -24.13 -4.19 -13.36
CA PHE A 335 -23.00 -5.12 -13.17
C PHE A 335 -22.36 -5.01 -11.78
N PHE A 336 -22.79 -4.06 -10.95
CA PHE A 336 -22.37 -3.95 -9.57
C PHE A 336 -23.52 -3.46 -8.67
N PRO A 337 -24.64 -4.20 -8.61
CA PRO A 337 -25.89 -3.72 -8.05
C PRO A 337 -25.84 -3.53 -6.53
N ILE A 338 -24.88 -4.15 -5.85
CA ILE A 338 -24.71 -4.07 -4.39
C ILE A 338 -24.24 -2.68 -3.91
N ALA A 339 -23.75 -1.81 -4.80
CA ALA A 339 -23.21 -0.51 -4.41
C ALA A 339 -23.84 0.66 -5.17
N VAL A 340 -24.02 1.77 -4.45
CA VAL A 340 -24.38 3.06 -5.06
C VAL A 340 -23.12 3.69 -5.64
N GLN A 341 -23.15 4.01 -6.94
CA GLN A 341 -22.05 4.69 -7.62
C GLN A 341 -22.05 6.19 -7.30
N VAL A 342 -20.89 6.69 -6.89
CA VAL A 342 -20.66 8.12 -6.61
C VAL A 342 -19.34 8.53 -7.25
N GLN A 343 -19.27 9.73 -7.81
CA GLN A 343 -18.05 10.27 -8.40
C GLN A 343 -17.23 11.04 -7.35
N CYS A 344 -15.91 10.90 -7.40
CA CYS A 344 -15.01 11.76 -6.63
C CYS A 344 -15.27 13.24 -6.98
N TRP A 345 -15.50 14.08 -5.97
CA TRP A 345 -15.80 15.50 -6.15
C TRP A 345 -14.67 16.28 -6.80
N ASP A 346 -13.41 15.94 -6.50
CA ASP A 346 -12.25 16.57 -7.15
C ASP A 346 -12.20 16.23 -8.64
N ASP A 347 -12.42 14.97 -9.00
CA ASP A 347 -12.43 14.55 -10.41
C ASP A 347 -13.63 15.14 -11.15
N PHE A 348 -14.81 15.14 -10.53
CA PHE A 348 -16.01 15.79 -11.05
C PHE A 348 -15.69 17.24 -11.41
N ARG A 349 -15.14 18.00 -10.46
CA ARG A 349 -14.77 19.42 -10.65
C ARG A 349 -13.70 19.59 -11.72
N ASN A 350 -12.61 18.86 -11.63
CA ASN A 350 -11.48 18.99 -12.56
C ASN A 350 -11.89 18.73 -14.01
N VAL A 351 -12.79 17.77 -14.26
CA VAL A 351 -13.30 17.50 -15.60
C VAL A 351 -14.13 18.68 -16.14
N LYS A 352 -14.97 19.31 -15.31
CA LYS A 352 -15.81 20.44 -15.77
C LYS A 352 -15.00 21.72 -15.94
N LEU A 353 -14.01 21.95 -15.07
CA LEU A 353 -13.10 23.08 -15.24
C LEU A 353 -12.23 22.93 -16.50
N LYS A 354 -11.79 21.71 -16.86
CA LYS A 354 -11.09 21.48 -18.13
C LYS A 354 -11.96 21.76 -19.36
N TYR A 355 -13.25 21.50 -19.29
CA TYR A 355 -14.18 21.88 -20.36
C TYR A 355 -14.21 23.42 -20.53
N VAL A 356 -14.32 24.17 -19.43
CA VAL A 356 -14.26 25.63 -19.44
C VAL A 356 -12.93 26.14 -19.98
N GLU A 357 -11.82 25.56 -19.53
CA GLU A 357 -10.46 25.93 -19.97
C GLU A 357 -10.31 25.76 -21.49
N ALA A 358 -10.76 24.62 -22.02
CA ALA A 358 -10.63 24.30 -23.44
C ALA A 358 -11.43 25.24 -24.36
N HIS A 359 -12.57 25.78 -23.88
CA HIS A 359 -13.45 26.62 -24.71
C HIS A 359 -13.24 28.12 -24.48
N TYR A 360 -12.80 28.54 -23.28
CA TYR A 360 -12.77 29.97 -22.90
C TYR A 360 -11.44 30.42 -22.29
N GLY A 361 -10.48 29.52 -22.11
CA GLY A 361 -9.18 29.82 -21.53
C GLY A 361 -9.18 29.92 -20.00
N SER A 362 -7.98 30.06 -19.44
CA SER A 362 -7.72 29.97 -18.01
C SER A 362 -8.24 31.15 -17.18
N ALA A 363 -8.47 32.30 -17.81
CA ALA A 363 -8.88 33.54 -17.13
C ALA A 363 -10.21 33.42 -16.36
N TYR A 364 -11.10 32.54 -16.80
CA TYR A 364 -12.44 32.39 -16.21
C TYR A 364 -12.53 31.27 -15.16
N LEU A 365 -11.51 30.42 -15.02
CA LEU A 365 -11.58 29.21 -14.20
C LEU A 365 -11.87 29.48 -12.73
N LYS A 366 -11.39 30.61 -12.20
CA LYS A 366 -11.60 30.98 -10.80
C LYS A 366 -13.09 31.20 -10.49
N ASP A 367 -13.81 31.89 -11.36
CA ASP A 367 -15.21 32.21 -11.16
C ASP A 367 -16.08 30.95 -11.23
N TYR A 368 -15.86 30.10 -12.25
CA TYR A 368 -16.57 28.82 -12.36
C TYR A 368 -16.23 27.89 -11.19
N SER A 369 -14.98 27.83 -10.75
CA SER A 369 -14.58 27.03 -9.58
C SER A 369 -15.30 27.49 -8.30
N ASN A 370 -15.43 28.81 -8.11
CA ASN A 370 -16.18 29.38 -6.98
C ASN A 370 -17.67 29.04 -7.06
N ASP A 371 -18.29 29.14 -8.23
CA ASP A 371 -19.70 28.73 -8.41
C ASP A 371 -19.89 27.25 -8.07
N MET A 372 -19.00 26.38 -8.56
CA MET A 372 -19.05 24.95 -8.26
C MET A 372 -18.89 24.70 -6.76
N ASN A 373 -18.01 25.42 -6.06
CA ASN A 373 -17.88 25.31 -4.60
C ASN A 373 -19.19 25.65 -3.88
N ILE A 374 -19.86 26.74 -4.27
CA ILE A 374 -21.13 27.16 -3.67
C ILE A 374 -22.19 26.07 -3.88
N LEU A 375 -22.35 25.62 -5.13
CA LEU A 375 -23.38 24.64 -5.51
C LEU A 375 -23.14 23.27 -4.86
N MET A 376 -21.91 22.76 -4.91
CA MET A 376 -21.55 21.47 -4.31
C MET A 376 -21.69 21.46 -2.79
N SER A 377 -21.59 22.63 -2.13
CA SER A 377 -21.74 22.77 -0.67
C SER A 377 -23.20 22.91 -0.21
N CYS A 378 -24.18 22.91 -1.12
CA CYS A 378 -25.59 23.02 -0.76
C CYS A 378 -26.08 21.74 -0.07
N THR A 379 -26.65 21.89 1.14
CA THR A 379 -27.02 20.76 2.00
C THR A 379 -28.36 20.11 1.67
N TYR A 380 -29.20 20.75 0.86
CA TYR A 380 -30.48 20.24 0.37
C TYR A 380 -30.83 20.82 -1.01
N GLU A 381 -31.69 20.11 -1.75
CA GLU A 381 -31.98 20.40 -3.16
C GLU A 381 -32.57 21.80 -3.39
N LYS A 382 -33.53 22.23 -2.58
CA LYS A 382 -34.12 23.58 -2.72
C LYS A 382 -33.07 24.70 -2.65
N LEU A 383 -32.11 24.60 -1.73
CA LEU A 383 -31.02 25.58 -1.61
C LEU A 383 -30.13 25.55 -2.86
N PHE A 384 -29.84 24.36 -3.37
CA PHE A 384 -29.09 24.21 -4.62
C PHE A 384 -29.80 24.93 -5.77
N ASP A 385 -31.10 24.68 -5.96
CA ASP A 385 -31.88 25.25 -7.05
C ASP A 385 -31.98 26.79 -6.93
N ASP A 386 -32.19 27.31 -5.72
CA ASP A 386 -32.20 28.75 -5.42
C ASP A 386 -30.83 29.41 -5.73
N MET A 387 -29.72 28.72 -5.44
CA MET A 387 -28.38 29.21 -5.73
C MET A 387 -28.05 29.10 -7.22
N TRP A 388 -28.44 28.01 -7.88
CA TRP A 388 -28.23 27.84 -9.31
C TRP A 388 -28.96 28.93 -10.08
N ALA A 389 -30.23 29.22 -9.75
CA ALA A 389 -31.00 30.29 -10.40
C ALA A 389 -30.30 31.66 -10.30
N LYS A 390 -29.69 31.97 -9.16
CA LYS A 390 -28.92 33.22 -8.96
C LYS A 390 -27.61 33.21 -9.75
N ILE A 391 -26.88 32.10 -9.72
CA ILE A 391 -25.59 31.94 -10.39
C ILE A 391 -25.78 31.98 -11.92
N SER A 392 -26.76 31.26 -12.44
CA SER A 392 -27.05 31.17 -13.88
C SER A 392 -27.60 32.46 -14.48
N ALA A 393 -28.11 33.38 -13.66
CA ALA A 393 -28.53 34.72 -14.08
C ALA A 393 -27.34 35.69 -14.26
N CYS A 394 -26.12 35.30 -13.87
CA CYS A 394 -24.94 36.13 -14.07
C CYS A 394 -24.46 36.11 -15.54
N LYS A 395 -23.87 37.23 -15.99
CA LYS A 395 -23.33 37.42 -17.35
C LYS A 395 -22.54 36.22 -17.90
N ARG A 396 -21.72 35.60 -17.05
CA ARG A 396 -20.89 34.44 -17.41
C ARG A 396 -21.68 33.23 -17.93
N TYR A 397 -22.94 33.06 -17.55
CA TYR A 397 -23.83 32.02 -18.09
C TYR A 397 -24.84 32.58 -19.10
N THR A 398 -25.39 33.78 -18.88
CA THR A 398 -26.40 34.36 -19.78
C THR A 398 -25.82 34.77 -21.13
N GLU A 399 -24.58 35.24 -21.18
CA GLU A 399 -23.87 35.59 -22.43
C GLU A 399 -23.20 34.36 -23.07
N ARG A 400 -23.32 33.17 -22.45
CA ARG A 400 -22.70 31.91 -22.89
C ARG A 400 -23.67 30.73 -22.81
N PRO A 401 -24.65 30.64 -23.73
CA PRO A 401 -25.70 29.62 -23.69
C PRO A 401 -25.16 28.18 -23.75
N GLU A 402 -24.03 27.95 -24.43
CA GLU A 402 -23.36 26.64 -24.48
C GLU A 402 -22.87 26.17 -23.10
N VAL A 403 -22.27 27.10 -22.33
CA VAL A 403 -21.81 26.83 -20.96
C VAL A 403 -22.99 26.56 -20.05
N TYR A 404 -24.04 27.38 -20.16
CA TYR A 404 -25.27 27.15 -19.42
C TYR A 404 -25.85 25.76 -19.71
N GLY A 405 -26.01 25.39 -20.99
CA GLY A 405 -26.53 24.08 -21.39
C GLY A 405 -25.67 22.91 -20.92
N PHE A 406 -24.34 23.07 -20.96
CA PHE A 406 -23.41 22.09 -20.39
C PHE A 406 -23.62 21.93 -18.88
N PHE A 407 -23.60 23.03 -18.13
CA PHE A 407 -23.71 22.98 -16.67
C PHE A 407 -25.10 22.55 -16.18
N ASP A 408 -26.18 22.89 -16.89
CA ASP A 408 -27.53 22.42 -16.56
C ASP A 408 -27.62 20.89 -16.56
N ASN A 409 -26.99 20.23 -17.55
CA ASN A 409 -26.91 18.77 -17.60
C ASN A 409 -25.98 18.20 -16.52
N VAL A 410 -24.83 18.86 -16.27
CA VAL A 410 -23.89 18.48 -15.21
C VAL A 410 -24.58 18.49 -13.84
N TRP A 411 -25.38 19.52 -13.56
CA TRP A 411 -26.04 19.67 -12.28
C TRP A 411 -27.18 18.68 -12.08
N LYS A 412 -27.94 18.33 -13.12
CA LYS A 412 -28.92 17.23 -13.05
C LYS A 412 -28.26 15.92 -12.60
N HIS A 413 -27.10 15.58 -13.17
CA HIS A 413 -26.36 14.38 -12.78
C HIS A 413 -25.76 14.47 -11.37
N PHE A 414 -25.25 15.64 -10.99
CA PHE A 414 -24.72 15.85 -9.64
C PHE A 414 -25.81 15.70 -8.57
N LYS A 415 -26.96 16.34 -8.79
CA LYS A 415 -28.11 16.29 -7.88
C LYS A 415 -28.64 14.88 -7.66
N SER A 416 -28.57 13.99 -8.65
CA SER A 416 -29.13 12.64 -8.55
C SER A 416 -28.25 11.62 -7.82
N SER A 417 -26.95 11.90 -7.64
CA SER A 417 -26.01 10.89 -7.10
C SER A 417 -24.92 11.42 -6.18
N ASN A 418 -24.45 12.65 -6.38
CA ASN A 418 -23.23 13.18 -5.75
C ASN A 418 -23.48 14.28 -4.72
N SER A 419 -24.72 14.76 -4.63
CA SER A 419 -25.14 15.82 -3.72
C SER A 419 -25.09 15.39 -2.24
N ILE A 420 -24.90 16.37 -1.34
CA ILE A 420 -24.79 16.13 0.11
C ILE A 420 -25.99 15.33 0.65
N TRP A 421 -27.21 15.64 0.21
CA TRP A 421 -28.41 14.93 0.66
C TRP A 421 -28.44 13.47 0.20
N ASN A 422 -27.95 13.18 -1.01
CA ASN A 422 -27.82 11.79 -1.47
C ASN A 422 -26.71 11.05 -0.76
N LEU A 423 -25.54 11.68 -0.54
CA LEU A 423 -24.46 11.08 0.24
C LEU A 423 -24.91 10.73 1.66
N ARG A 424 -25.73 11.59 2.27
CA ARG A 424 -26.35 11.35 3.58
C ARG A 424 -27.31 10.16 3.53
N ASN A 425 -28.17 10.09 2.53
CA ASN A 425 -29.08 8.96 2.33
C ASN A 425 -28.32 7.63 2.14
N CYS A 426 -27.18 7.67 1.45
CA CYS A 426 -26.31 6.52 1.24
C CYS A 426 -25.58 6.07 2.51
N GLY A 427 -25.53 6.88 3.57
CA GLY A 427 -24.85 6.53 4.82
C GLY A 427 -23.38 6.94 4.91
N VAL A 428 -22.95 7.91 4.11
CA VAL A 428 -21.61 8.51 4.21
C VAL A 428 -21.49 9.28 5.53
N MET A 429 -20.38 9.09 6.27
CA MET A 429 -20.20 9.63 7.62
C MET A 429 -20.17 11.17 7.70
N ASP A 430 -19.44 11.83 6.78
CA ASP A 430 -19.26 13.29 6.76
C ASP A 430 -19.64 13.84 5.37
N PRO A 431 -20.91 13.78 4.95
CA PRO A 431 -21.32 14.13 3.58
C PRO A 431 -21.07 15.62 3.27
N ASP A 432 -21.08 16.49 4.28
CA ASP A 432 -20.84 17.93 4.12
C ASP A 432 -19.37 18.25 3.76
N LYS A 433 -18.45 17.32 4.05
CA LYS A 433 -17.06 17.42 3.58
C LYS A 433 -16.90 16.95 2.14
N GLY A 434 -17.94 16.40 1.50
CA GLY A 434 -17.85 15.81 0.18
C GLY A 434 -17.19 14.43 0.17
N ILE A 435 -16.98 13.90 -1.03
CA ILE A 435 -16.40 12.57 -1.26
C ILE A 435 -15.16 12.69 -2.15
N TYR A 436 -14.02 12.30 -1.59
CA TYR A 436 -12.71 12.51 -2.21
C TYR A 436 -11.94 11.20 -2.36
N TRP A 437 -11.03 11.20 -3.33
CA TRP A 437 -10.13 10.09 -3.55
C TRP A 437 -9.14 9.96 -2.40
N LYS A 438 -8.99 8.75 -1.86
CA LYS A 438 -7.93 8.41 -0.91
C LYS A 438 -7.03 7.34 -1.54
N ALA A 439 -5.79 7.70 -1.81
CA ALA A 439 -4.84 6.78 -2.43
C ALA A 439 -4.43 5.64 -1.48
N CYS A 440 -4.32 4.43 -2.03
CA CYS A 440 -3.62 3.31 -1.39
C CYS A 440 -2.14 3.69 -1.19
N LYS A 441 -1.70 3.84 0.06
CA LYS A 441 -0.31 4.19 0.38
C LYS A 441 0.69 3.19 -0.22
N GLY A 442 1.67 3.68 -0.98
CA GLY A 442 2.67 2.83 -1.63
C GLY A 442 2.23 2.26 -2.98
N LEU A 443 0.93 2.11 -3.27
CA LEU A 443 0.46 1.64 -4.59
C LEU A 443 0.91 2.60 -5.69
N SER A 444 0.72 3.91 -5.52
CA SER A 444 1.15 4.89 -6.52
C SER A 444 2.65 4.82 -6.80
N LYS A 445 3.48 4.57 -5.77
CA LYS A 445 4.93 4.39 -5.93
C LYS A 445 5.22 3.11 -6.72
N THR A 446 4.57 1.99 -6.39
CA THR A 446 4.70 0.73 -7.11
C THR A 446 4.29 0.87 -8.57
N VAL A 447 3.17 1.54 -8.86
CA VAL A 447 2.70 1.81 -10.22
C VAL A 447 3.69 2.71 -10.98
N CYS A 448 4.22 3.76 -10.35
CA CYS A 448 5.28 4.58 -10.96
C CYS A 448 6.51 3.75 -11.31
N GLN A 449 6.96 2.87 -10.41
CA GLN A 449 8.11 2.00 -10.67
C GLN A 449 7.83 1.00 -11.79
N MET A 450 6.65 0.39 -11.84
CA MET A 450 6.26 -0.49 -12.95
C MET A 450 6.28 0.26 -14.28
N ARG A 451 5.80 1.52 -14.28
CA ARG A 451 5.77 2.37 -15.47
C ARG A 451 7.17 2.74 -15.95
N GLU A 452 8.02 3.21 -15.04
CA GLU A 452 9.40 3.61 -15.34
C GLU A 452 10.23 2.45 -15.90
N ASN A 453 9.98 1.23 -15.43
CA ASN A 453 10.67 0.03 -15.89
C ASN A 453 9.99 -0.68 -17.07
N ALA A 454 8.90 -0.12 -17.61
CA ALA A 454 8.08 -0.75 -18.65
C ALA A 454 7.77 -2.23 -18.34
N ALA A 455 7.34 -2.50 -17.10
CA ALA A 455 7.20 -3.85 -16.57
C ALA A 455 6.28 -4.72 -17.43
N ASP A 456 6.72 -5.96 -17.69
CA ASP A 456 5.91 -7.00 -18.31
C ASP A 456 4.79 -7.44 -17.35
N LEU A 457 3.76 -8.09 -17.92
CA LEU A 457 2.54 -8.44 -17.20
C LEU A 457 2.79 -9.38 -16.02
N ASP A 458 3.68 -10.36 -16.16
CA ASP A 458 4.07 -11.27 -15.08
C ASP A 458 4.72 -10.52 -13.90
N VAL A 459 5.61 -9.57 -14.19
CA VAL A 459 6.22 -8.67 -13.19
C VAL A 459 5.16 -7.80 -12.51
N ILE A 460 4.18 -7.29 -13.26
CA ILE A 460 3.04 -6.54 -12.71
C ILE A 460 2.26 -7.42 -11.74
N VAL A 461 1.87 -8.63 -12.14
CA VAL A 461 1.12 -9.58 -11.30
C VAL A 461 1.86 -9.89 -10.00
N ILE A 462 3.15 -10.26 -10.06
CA ILE A 462 3.96 -10.56 -8.88
C ILE A 462 4.04 -9.35 -7.95
N SER A 463 4.27 -8.15 -8.51
CA SER A 463 4.42 -6.93 -7.72
C SER A 463 3.13 -6.57 -6.99
N LEU A 464 1.96 -6.75 -7.63
CA LEU A 464 0.66 -6.55 -7.01
C LEU A 464 0.38 -7.60 -5.93
N PHE A 465 0.78 -8.87 -6.12
CA PHE A 465 0.67 -9.90 -5.09
C PHE A 465 1.50 -9.55 -3.84
N LEU A 466 2.76 -9.14 -4.04
CA LEU A 466 3.66 -8.72 -2.95
C LEU A 466 3.13 -7.50 -2.21
N LEU A 467 2.57 -6.53 -2.95
CA LEU A 467 1.92 -5.36 -2.36
C LEU A 467 0.72 -5.76 -1.50
N SER A 468 -0.13 -6.66 -2.01
CA SER A 468 -1.32 -7.15 -1.29
C SER A 468 -0.94 -7.85 0.02
N ASN A 469 0.11 -8.68 0.00
CA ASN A 469 0.63 -9.30 1.21
C ASN A 469 1.25 -8.28 2.18
N ALA A 470 1.86 -7.20 1.70
CA ALA A 470 2.32 -6.12 2.56
C ALA A 470 1.14 -5.42 3.26
N TYR A 471 0.02 -5.20 2.56
CA TYR A 471 -1.21 -4.68 3.15
C TYR A 471 -1.81 -5.62 4.20
N ARG A 472 -1.86 -6.93 3.93
CA ARG A 472 -2.29 -7.95 4.91
C ARG A 472 -1.46 -7.86 6.19
N ARG A 473 -0.14 -7.77 6.08
CA ARG A 473 0.74 -7.60 7.24
C ARG A 473 0.51 -6.29 7.99
N HIS A 474 0.29 -5.19 7.28
CA HIS A 474 -0.03 -3.91 7.92
C HIS A 474 -1.36 -3.94 8.67
N PHE A 475 -2.35 -4.66 8.13
CA PHE A 475 -3.62 -4.89 8.78
C PHE A 475 -3.45 -5.70 10.08
N ILE A 476 -2.84 -6.88 10.01
CA ILE A 476 -2.59 -7.76 11.16
C ILE A 476 -1.79 -7.02 12.24
N ALA A 477 -0.65 -6.41 11.86
CA ALA A 477 0.14 -5.59 12.77
C ALA A 477 -0.66 -4.40 13.34
N GLY A 478 -1.57 -3.83 12.56
CA GLY A 478 -2.47 -2.77 13.01
C GLY A 478 -3.42 -3.24 14.10
N LEU A 479 -4.02 -4.44 13.97
CA LEU A 479 -4.90 -5.03 14.97
C LEU A 479 -4.15 -5.22 16.30
N HIS A 480 -2.96 -5.82 16.24
CA HIS A 480 -2.09 -6.03 17.41
C HIS A 480 -1.40 -4.75 17.93
N GLN A 481 -1.74 -3.55 17.40
CA GLN A 481 -1.09 -2.28 17.74
C GLN A 481 0.45 -2.29 17.55
N SER A 482 0.94 -3.15 16.66
CA SER A 482 2.35 -3.46 16.41
C SER A 482 2.82 -3.02 15.01
N GLY A 483 2.31 -1.89 14.50
CA GLY A 483 2.66 -1.41 13.15
C GLY A 483 2.69 0.11 12.99
N ALA A 484 2.51 0.61 11.77
CA ALA A 484 2.20 2.03 11.53
C ALA A 484 0.70 2.33 11.71
N TRP A 485 -0.15 1.33 11.50
CA TRP A 485 -1.60 1.46 11.64
C TRP A 485 -2.00 1.33 13.11
N ARG A 486 -2.99 2.11 13.51
CA ARG A 486 -3.50 2.18 14.88
C ARG A 486 -5.01 2.07 14.85
N LEU A 487 -5.58 1.28 15.76
CA LEU A 487 -7.03 1.23 15.90
C LEU A 487 -7.53 2.54 16.54
N LYS A 488 -8.69 3.03 16.11
CA LYS A 488 -9.36 4.14 16.80
C LYS A 488 -9.68 3.72 18.23
N LYS A 489 -9.66 4.69 19.16
CA LYS A 489 -9.81 4.44 20.60
C LYS A 489 -11.02 3.58 20.94
N CYS A 490 -12.17 3.84 20.30
CA CYS A 490 -13.42 3.07 20.51
C CYS A 490 -13.35 1.59 20.15
N TYR A 491 -12.37 1.18 19.33
CA TYR A 491 -12.17 -0.23 18.96
C TYR A 491 -11.05 -0.89 19.76
N ARG A 492 -10.11 -0.13 20.32
CA ARG A 492 -8.96 -0.69 21.07
C ARG A 492 -9.41 -1.58 22.22
N ASP A 493 -10.36 -1.12 23.02
CA ASP A 493 -10.82 -1.85 24.21
C ASP A 493 -11.54 -3.15 23.82
N ARG A 494 -12.28 -3.14 22.69
CA ARG A 494 -12.96 -4.33 22.17
C ARG A 494 -11.97 -5.37 21.64
N PHE A 495 -10.96 -4.95 20.89
CA PHE A 495 -9.94 -5.85 20.34
C PHE A 495 -8.89 -6.30 21.37
N GLN A 496 -8.75 -5.60 22.50
CA GLN A 496 -7.93 -6.02 23.64
C GLN A 496 -8.65 -7.02 24.58
N GLN A 497 -9.97 -6.99 24.61
CA GLN A 497 -10.80 -7.91 25.41
C GLN A 497 -11.20 -9.16 24.63
N SER A 498 -11.21 -9.08 23.30
CA SER A 498 -11.55 -10.20 22.46
C SER A 498 -10.32 -11.06 22.20
N HIS A 499 -10.32 -12.28 22.73
CA HIS A 499 -9.57 -13.43 22.21
C HIS A 499 -10.07 -13.84 20.80
N LEU A 500 -10.32 -12.87 19.91
CA LEU A 500 -10.73 -13.14 18.54
C LEU A 500 -9.53 -13.77 17.83
N THR A 501 -9.52 -15.10 17.81
CA THR A 501 -8.90 -15.85 16.73
C THR A 501 -9.56 -15.36 15.44
N ILE A 502 -8.75 -14.74 14.59
CA ILE A 502 -9.07 -14.71 13.17
C ILE A 502 -8.78 -16.15 12.76
N ASP A 503 -9.83 -16.97 12.69
CA ASP A 503 -9.76 -18.33 12.15
C ASP A 503 -9.35 -18.29 10.68
#